data_AF-A0A2V9AHU4-F1
#
_entry.id   AF-A0A2V9AHU4-F1
#
_cell.length_a   1.000
_cell.length_b   1.000
_cell.length_c   1.000
_cell.angle_alpha   90.00
_cell.angle_beta   90.00
_cell.angle_gamma   90.00
#
_symmetry.space_group_name_H-M   'P 1'
#
loop_
_entity.id
_entity.type
_entity.pdbx_description
1 polymer ?
#
loop_
_entity_poly.entity_id
_entity_poly.type
_entity_poly.pdbx_seq_one_letter_code
_entity_poly.pdbx_strand_id
1 'polypeptide(L)'
;MARGWESKDVESQVEATQAPPQNAPPGTKSAEQLYRERQRNDLELSRTRIMNDLASATHPNHRKSLEAALAHLDKKLSELN
;
A
#
# COMPACT_ATOMS: atom_id res chain seq x y z
N MET A 1 -4.31 0.13 -25.04
CA MET A 1 -5.05 -0.15 -23.78
C MET A 1 -4.09 -0.68 -22.70
N ALA A 2 -2.92 -0.07 -22.54
CA ALA A 2 -2.08 -0.29 -21.37
C ALA A 2 -2.72 0.51 -20.24
N ARG A 3 -3.34 -0.19 -19.30
CA ARG A 3 -4.08 0.40 -18.19
C ARG A 3 -3.11 1.29 -17.39
N GLY A 4 -3.32 2.60 -17.49
CA GLY A 4 -2.67 3.60 -16.64
C GLY A 4 -2.92 3.28 -15.17
N TRP A 5 -1.95 3.56 -14.32
CA TRP A 5 -1.95 4.83 -13.59
C TRP A 5 -2.91 4.77 -12.39
N GLU A 6 -2.44 4.21 -11.27
CA GLU A 6 -3.00 4.42 -9.92
C GLU A 6 -1.88 4.45 -8.87
N SER A 7 -0.76 5.12 -9.18
CA SER A 7 0.27 5.47 -8.17
C SER A 7 0.67 6.93 -8.23
N LYS A 8 -0.20 7.78 -8.80
CA LYS A 8 0.07 9.22 -8.93
C LYS A 8 -0.76 10.05 -7.95
N ASP A 9 -1.05 9.45 -6.79
CA ASP A 9 -1.70 10.13 -5.66
C ASP A 9 -0.86 10.13 -4.38
N VAL A 10 0.46 9.84 -4.48
CA VAL A 10 1.39 9.92 -3.34
C VAL A 10 2.62 10.78 -3.66
N GLU A 11 2.41 11.84 -4.44
CA GLU A 11 3.40 12.91 -4.57
C GLU A 11 2.70 14.25 -4.39
N SER A 12 2.02 14.40 -3.25
CA SER A 12 1.49 15.69 -2.83
C SER A 12 1.80 15.87 -1.36
N GLN A 13 2.64 16.87 -1.11
CA GLN A 13 3.02 17.44 0.18
C GLN A 13 4.14 16.72 0.95
N VAL A 14 5.34 16.73 0.37
CA VAL A 14 6.58 16.73 1.19
C VAL A 14 7.37 18.02 1.06
N GLU A 15 6.86 18.99 0.30
CA GLU A 15 7.58 20.23 0.02
C GLU A 15 6.93 21.41 0.72
N ALA A 16 7.23 21.54 2.01
CA ALA A 16 7.42 22.80 2.72
C ALA A 16 7.45 22.48 4.21
N THR A 17 8.63 22.46 4.83
CA THR A 17 8.88 23.07 6.16
C THR A 17 10.37 22.93 6.46
N GLN A 18 11.16 23.84 5.89
CA GLN A 18 12.45 24.26 6.44
C GLN A 18 12.28 25.70 6.92
N ALA A 19 11.47 25.90 7.97
CA ALA A 19 11.45 27.16 8.74
C ALA A 19 10.73 26.91 10.08
N PRO A 20 11.38 27.17 11.24
CA PRO A 20 10.69 27.15 12.52
C PRO A 20 10.04 28.53 12.73
N PRO A 21 8.71 28.63 12.95
CA PRO A 21 8.27 29.10 14.28
C PRO A 21 6.86 28.62 14.74
N GLN A 22 6.82 27.98 15.91
CA GLN A 22 5.85 28.17 17.04
C GLN A 22 4.31 28.10 16.86
N ASN A 23 3.73 27.77 15.69
CA ASN A 23 2.29 27.51 15.57
C ASN A 23 1.99 26.51 14.45
N ALA A 24 2.31 25.23 14.65
CA ALA A 24 1.89 24.18 13.73
C ALA A 24 0.56 23.55 14.23
N PRO A 25 -0.48 23.43 13.37
CA PRO A 25 -1.72 22.77 13.74
C PRO A 25 -1.47 21.28 14.07
N PRO A 26 -2.27 20.65 14.96
CA PRO A 26 -2.11 19.24 15.31
C PRO A 26 -2.56 18.37 14.13
N GLY A 27 -1.71 18.22 13.13
CA GLY A 27 -2.07 17.55 11.88
C GLY A 27 -0.92 17.06 11.02
N THR A 28 0.33 17.33 11.39
CA THR A 28 1.48 16.70 10.74
C THR A 28 1.56 15.26 11.19
N LYS A 29 1.03 14.34 10.38
CA LYS A 29 1.23 12.91 10.56
C LYS A 29 2.72 12.66 10.76
N SER A 30 3.09 12.01 11.86
CA SER A 30 4.50 11.70 12.17
C SER A 30 5.10 10.88 11.01
N ALA A 31 6.41 10.99 10.76
CA ALA A 31 7.11 10.18 9.76
C ALA A 31 6.81 8.67 9.93
N GLU A 32 6.57 8.24 11.16
CA GLU A 32 6.14 6.87 11.50
C GLU A 32 4.73 6.53 10.99
N GLN A 33 3.78 7.46 11.06
CA GLN A 33 2.44 7.30 10.50
C GLN A 33 2.50 7.22 8.97
N LEU A 34 3.29 8.09 8.32
CA LEU A 34 3.49 8.03 6.87
C LEU A 34 4.16 6.73 6.43
N TYR A 35 5.05 6.17 7.24
CA TYR A 35 5.67 4.88 6.96
C TYR A 35 4.66 3.73 7.08
N ARG A 36 3.85 3.71 8.14
CA ARG A 36 2.77 2.71 8.31
C ARG A 36 1.73 2.79 7.21
N GLU A 37 1.33 4.00 6.81
CA GLU A 37 0.41 4.21 5.69
C GLU A 37 1.01 3.71 4.38
N ARG A 38 2.28 4.00 4.09
CA ARG A 38 2.97 3.45 2.91
C ARG A 38 3.02 1.93 2.92
N GLN A 39 3.45 1.33 4.03
CA GLN A 39 3.48 -0.12 4.17
C GLN A 39 2.11 -0.76 3.96
N ARG A 40 1.05 -0.15 4.51
CA ARG A 40 -0.32 -0.62 4.32
C ARG A 40 -0.73 -0.56 2.85
N ASN A 41 -0.53 0.58 2.20
CA ASN A 41 -0.83 0.76 0.78
C ASN A 41 -0.07 -0.25 -0.10
N ASP A 42 1.21 -0.50 0.19
CA ASP A 42 2.02 -1.48 -0.54
C ASP A 42 1.46 -2.92 -0.42
N LEU A 43 1.00 -3.28 0.78
CA LEU A 43 0.36 -4.58 1.02
C LEU A 43 -1.00 -4.70 0.34
N GLU A 44 -1.83 -3.65 0.40
CA GLU A 44 -3.15 -3.60 -0.27
C GLU A 44 -3.02 -3.67 -1.80
N LEU A 45 -2.03 -2.98 -2.37
CA LEU A 45 -1.72 -3.04 -3.80
C LEU A 45 -1.30 -4.45 -4.21
N SER A 46 -0.43 -5.07 -3.41
CA SER A 46 0.03 -6.45 -3.64
C SER A 46 -1.13 -7.45 -3.57
N ARG A 47 -2.04 -7.27 -2.60
CA ARG A 47 -3.25 -8.09 -2.45
C ARG A 47 -4.14 -8.00 -3.70
N THR A 48 -4.35 -6.78 -4.19
CA THR A 48 -5.17 -6.52 -5.38
C THR A 48 -4.57 -7.18 -6.63
N ARG A 49 -3.25 -7.11 -6.80
CA ARG A 49 -2.54 -7.82 -7.88
C ARG A 49 -2.76 -9.32 -7.81
N ILE A 50 -2.56 -9.92 -6.64
CA ILE A 50 -2.77 -11.36 -6.46
C ILE A 50 -4.22 -11.77 -6.72
N MET A 51 -5.22 -10.98 -6.31
CA MET A 51 -6.63 -11.26 -6.63
C MET A 51 -6.88 -11.23 -8.14
N ASN A 52 -6.30 -10.27 -8.87
CA ASN A 52 -6.39 -10.20 -10.33
C ASN A 52 -5.69 -11.39 -11.01
N ASP A 53 -4.52 -11.77 -10.52
CA ASP A 53 -3.79 -12.94 -11.01
C ASP A 53 -4.60 -14.21 -10.75
N LEU A 54 -5.24 -14.34 -9.60
CA LEU A 54 -6.09 -15.48 -9.24
C LEU A 54 -7.33 -15.57 -10.13
N ALA A 55 -7.90 -14.43 -10.52
CA ALA A 55 -9.02 -14.37 -11.46
C ALA A 55 -8.64 -14.83 -12.89
N SER A 56 -7.38 -14.63 -13.29
CA SER A 56 -6.86 -15.09 -14.59
C SER A 56 -6.16 -16.46 -14.54
N ALA A 57 -5.82 -16.95 -13.35
CA ALA A 57 -5.09 -18.18 -13.13
C ALA A 57 -5.93 -19.41 -13.46
N THR A 58 -5.56 -20.09 -14.55
CA THR A 58 -6.17 -21.36 -14.97
C THR A 58 -5.48 -22.59 -14.38
N HIS A 59 -4.22 -22.45 -13.95
CA HIS A 59 -3.40 -23.56 -13.48
C HIS A 59 -3.58 -23.79 -11.97
N PRO A 60 -3.91 -25.02 -11.52
CA PRO A 60 -4.24 -25.28 -10.11
C PRO A 60 -3.06 -25.07 -9.16
N ASN A 61 -1.83 -25.40 -9.58
CA ASN A 61 -0.64 -25.16 -8.77
C ASN A 61 -0.31 -23.66 -8.64
N HIS A 62 -0.48 -22.90 -9.72
CA HIS A 62 -0.28 -21.46 -9.70
C HIS A 62 -1.30 -20.76 -8.81
N ARG A 63 -2.56 -21.18 -8.89
CA ARG A 63 -3.64 -20.68 -8.03
C ARG A 63 -3.37 -20.95 -6.55
N LYS A 64 -2.91 -22.15 -6.18
CA LYS A 64 -2.51 -22.47 -4.80
C LYS A 64 -1.40 -21.55 -4.28
N SER A 65 -0.39 -21.26 -5.11
CA SER A 65 0.68 -20.33 -4.73
C SER A 65 0.15 -18.91 -4.52
N LEU A 66 -0.76 -18.44 -5.37
CA LEU A 66 -1.42 -17.13 -5.23
C LEU A 66 -2.29 -17.07 -3.97
N GLU A 67 -3.06 -18.10 -3.67
CA GLU A 67 -3.86 -18.20 -2.43
C GLU A 67 -2.97 -18.15 -1.17
N ALA A 68 -1.85 -18.87 -1.17
CA ALA A 68 -0.90 -18.83 -0.06
C ALA A 68 -0.25 -17.44 0.11
N ALA A 69 0.12 -16.80 -0.99
CA ALA A 69 0.67 -15.45 -0.98
C ALA A 69 -0.36 -14.41 -0.52
N LEU A 70 -1.63 -14.56 -0.90
CA LEU A 70 -2.74 -13.72 -0.43
C LEU A 70 -2.93 -13.86 1.08
N ALA A 71 -2.96 -15.08 1.61
CA ALA A 71 -3.09 -15.33 3.05
C ALA A 71 -1.93 -14.69 3.85
N HIS A 72 -0.72 -14.72 3.31
CA HIS A 72 0.44 -14.08 3.92
C HIS A 72 0.33 -12.54 3.92
N LEU A 73 -0.17 -11.94 2.84
CA LEU A 73 -0.41 -10.49 2.79
C LEU A 73 -1.52 -10.06 3.75
N ASP A 74 -2.62 -10.81 3.81
CA ASP A 74 -3.74 -10.56 4.72
C ASP A 74 -3.27 -10.63 6.19
N LYS A 75 -2.42 -11.61 6.53
CA LYS A 75 -1.80 -11.69 7.86
C LYS A 75 -0.98 -10.44 8.17
N LYS A 76 -0.11 -10.00 7.25
CA LYS A 76 0.69 -8.78 7.45
C LYS A 76 -0.18 -7.53 7.59
N LEU A 77 -1.26 -7.43 6.84
CA LEU A 77 -2.24 -6.33 6.97
C LEU A 77 -2.92 -6.35 8.34
N SER A 78 -3.27 -7.54 8.85
CA SER A 78 -3.86 -7.67 10.19
C SER A 78 -2.87 -7.35 11.32
N GLU A 79 -1.57 -7.59 11.13
CA GLU A 79 -0.53 -7.24 12.10
C GLU A 79 -0.20 -5.73 12.09
N LEU A 80 -0.49 -5.04 10.98
CA LEU A 80 -0.21 -3.61 10.80
C LEU A 80 -1.38 -2.71 11.26
N ASN A 81 -2.56 -3.28 11.49
CA ASN A 81 -3.78 -2.59 11.90
C ASN A 81 -3.99 -2.65 13.41
#